data_AF-A0A9W9A787-F1
#
_entry.id   AF-A0A9W9A787-F1
#
_cell.length_a   1.000
_cell.length_b   1.000
_cell.length_c   1.000
_cell.angle_alpha   90.00
_cell.angle_beta   90.00
_cell.angle_gamma   90.00
#
_symmetry.space_group_name_H-M   'P 1'
#
loop_
_entity.id
_entity.type
_entity.pdbx_description
1 polymer ?
#
loop_
_entity_poly.entity_id
_entity_poly.type
_entity_poly.pdbx_seq_one_letter_code
_entity_poly.pdbx_strand_id
1 'polypeptide(L)'
;MAGASSRKFNLVILDDYTSSFSLSSDLRLIARLLLGFQSLTQSQSGGGTLVVRLRHPESVITAKILYMLDTLSSTVAAVKPRGMLGDAEDPGCFYVIAQNVGGGPHGHKVGEVVEELRKLWWKLVMRVVRWKSLVGSVGSDVKVEGGGVEGGIEMRGTGEIECYQRVLLPECGLKEEDFDFILYTDELKGSKSDYLVRLVALGEMVWTRQLEMILMARNNRK
;
A
#
# COMPACT_ATOMS: atom_id res chain seq x y z
N MET A 1 35.71 20.66 -6.93
CA MET A 1 34.35 20.90 -7.43
C MET A 1 33.38 20.39 -6.38
N ALA A 2 32.63 21.27 -5.73
CA ALA A 2 31.63 20.89 -4.73
C ALA A 2 30.48 20.17 -5.43
N GLY A 3 30.41 18.84 -5.27
CA GLY A 3 29.29 18.05 -5.76
C GLY A 3 28.01 18.56 -5.09
N ALA A 4 27.02 18.93 -5.90
CA ALA A 4 25.69 19.27 -5.40
C ALA A 4 25.21 18.13 -4.50
N SER A 5 25.16 18.40 -3.20
CA SER A 5 24.58 17.49 -2.22
C SER A 5 23.14 17.24 -2.65
N SER A 6 22.89 16.05 -3.22
CA SER A 6 21.53 15.55 -3.48
C SER A 6 20.81 15.61 -2.13
N ARG A 7 19.90 16.58 -1.98
CA ARG A 7 19.17 16.78 -0.73
C ARG A 7 18.31 15.55 -0.51
N LYS A 8 18.72 14.71 0.42
CA LYS A 8 17.95 13.57 0.89
C LYS A 8 17.26 13.92 2.21
N PHE A 9 16.13 13.28 2.49
CA PHE A 9 15.32 13.53 3.67
C PHE A 9 15.65 12.56 4.80
N ASN A 10 15.73 13.07 6.03
CA ASN A 10 15.91 12.25 7.22
C ASN A 10 14.58 11.62 7.71
N LEU A 11 13.44 12.15 7.29
CA LEU A 11 12.11 11.64 7.60
C LEU A 11 11.25 11.74 6.34
N VAL A 12 10.63 10.63 5.96
CA VAL A 12 9.65 10.58 4.88
C VAL A 12 8.37 9.96 5.42
N ILE A 13 7.25 10.65 5.21
CA ILE A 13 5.92 10.20 5.62
C ILE A 13 5.12 9.87 4.36
N LEU A 14 4.70 8.62 4.25
CA LEU A 14 3.92 8.06 3.16
C LEU A 14 2.48 7.83 3.65
N ASP A 15 1.70 8.89 3.69
CA ASP A 15 0.27 8.84 3.98
C ASP A 15 -0.54 8.94 2.68
N ASP A 16 -1.73 8.36 2.69
CA ASP A 16 -2.67 8.42 1.57
C ASP A 16 -4.06 8.76 2.10
N TYR A 17 -4.52 9.94 1.70
CA TYR A 17 -5.86 10.44 1.94
C TYR A 17 -6.45 10.86 0.60
N THR A 18 -6.91 9.93 -0.23
CA THR A 18 -7.77 10.33 -1.37
C THR A 18 -8.83 9.28 -1.63
N SER A 19 -10.08 9.71 -1.72
CA SER A 19 -11.24 8.85 -1.99
C SER A 19 -11.64 8.76 -3.47
N SER A 20 -10.84 9.23 -4.46
CA SER A 20 -11.45 9.46 -5.79
C SER A 20 -10.56 9.44 -7.05
N PHE A 21 -9.36 8.83 -7.04
CA PHE A 21 -8.61 8.62 -8.31
C PHE A 21 -8.27 7.15 -8.61
N SER A 22 -8.59 6.78 -9.85
CA SER A 22 -8.79 5.44 -10.45
C SER A 22 -7.56 4.53 -10.63
N LEU A 23 -6.51 4.71 -9.84
CA LEU A 23 -5.38 3.77 -9.77
C LEU A 23 -5.65 2.76 -8.65
N SER A 24 -5.25 1.49 -8.84
CA SER A 24 -5.38 0.49 -7.78
C SER A 24 -4.64 0.98 -6.52
N SER A 25 -5.26 0.81 -5.35
CA SER A 25 -4.67 1.13 -4.03
C SER A 25 -3.24 0.57 -3.92
N ASP A 26 -3.06 -0.61 -4.49
CA ASP A 26 -1.82 -1.37 -4.59
C ASP A 26 -0.72 -0.66 -5.38
N LEU A 27 -1.01 -0.19 -6.60
CA LEU A 27 -0.04 0.53 -7.41
C LEU A 27 0.47 1.79 -6.69
N ARG A 28 -0.45 2.47 -5.99
CA ARG A 28 -0.12 3.65 -5.21
C ARG A 28 0.73 3.30 -3.98
N LEU A 29 0.49 2.18 -3.33
CA LEU A 29 1.32 1.70 -2.23
C LEU A 29 2.75 1.42 -2.72
N ILE A 30 2.92 0.70 -3.83
CA ILE A 30 4.25 0.42 -4.40
C ILE A 30 4.96 1.71 -4.83
N ALA A 31 4.26 2.63 -5.51
CA ALA A 31 4.82 3.91 -5.91
C ALA A 31 5.31 4.73 -4.70
N ARG A 32 4.51 4.77 -3.62
CA ARG A 32 4.88 5.46 -2.38
C ARG A 32 6.11 4.81 -1.74
N LEU A 33 6.15 3.49 -1.62
CA LEU A 33 7.32 2.78 -1.08
C LEU A 33 8.58 3.11 -1.89
N LEU A 34 8.49 3.06 -3.22
CA LEU A 34 9.60 3.40 -4.12
C LEU A 34 10.11 4.83 -3.88
N LEU A 35 9.21 5.81 -3.88
CA LEU A 35 9.53 7.20 -3.61
C LEU A 35 10.11 7.38 -2.21
N GLY A 36 9.57 6.68 -1.21
CA GLY A 36 10.07 6.66 0.15
C GLY A 36 11.53 6.25 0.23
N PHE A 37 11.86 5.08 -0.30
CA PHE A 37 13.24 4.57 -0.29
C PHE A 37 14.21 5.46 -1.07
N GLN A 38 13.79 6.02 -2.21
CA GLN A 38 14.62 6.91 -3.03
C GLN A 38 14.86 8.27 -2.37
N SER A 39 13.89 8.76 -1.58
CA SER A 39 13.94 10.06 -0.93
C SER A 39 14.75 10.07 0.36
N LEU A 40 14.98 8.90 0.97
CA LEU A 40 15.68 8.80 2.25
C LEU A 40 17.17 9.06 2.12
N THR A 41 17.72 9.76 3.12
CA THR A 41 19.16 9.90 3.28
C THR A 41 19.80 8.54 3.52
N GLN A 42 20.64 8.12 2.58
CA GLN A 42 21.54 6.99 2.77
C GLN A 42 22.93 7.55 3.06
N SER A 43 23.31 7.52 4.34
CA SER A 43 24.66 7.83 4.80
C SER A 43 25.35 6.54 5.25
N GLN A 44 26.68 6.48 5.16
CA GLN A 44 27.49 5.35 5.65
C GLN A 44 27.30 5.08 7.14
N SER A 45 26.83 6.08 7.90
CA SER A 45 26.66 6.03 9.34
C SER A 45 25.20 5.96 9.81
N GLY A 46 24.24 5.88 8.88
CA GLY A 46 22.82 5.74 9.22
C GLY A 46 21.86 6.15 8.09
N GLY A 47 20.71 5.49 8.07
CA GLY A 47 19.57 5.78 7.21
C GLY A 47 18.58 6.78 7.80
N GLY A 48 17.68 7.30 6.96
CA GLY A 48 16.53 8.08 7.42
C GLY A 48 15.43 7.22 8.06
N THR A 49 14.35 7.88 8.49
CA THR A 49 13.13 7.26 9.01
C THR A 49 12.02 7.29 7.98
N LEU A 50 11.37 6.15 7.78
CA LEU A 50 10.20 6.02 6.92
C LEU A 50 8.96 5.77 7.77
N VAL A 51 7.93 6.58 7.58
CA VAL A 51 6.61 6.38 8.19
C VAL A 51 5.65 6.03 7.07
N VAL A 52 5.02 4.87 7.10
CA VAL A 52 4.13 4.38 6.03
C VAL A 52 2.77 4.03 6.60
N ARG A 53 1.71 4.54 5.98
CA ARG A 53 0.36 4.06 6.25
C ARG A 53 0.10 2.74 5.51
N LEU A 54 -0.15 1.68 6.27
CA LEU A 54 -0.55 0.36 5.76
C LEU A 54 -2.01 0.05 6.16
N ARG A 55 -2.55 -1.00 5.54
CA ARG A 55 -3.91 -1.51 5.75
C ARG A 55 -3.84 -3.00 6.08
N HIS A 56 -4.85 -3.51 6.77
CA HIS A 56 -5.03 -4.96 7.00
C HIS A 56 -3.78 -5.61 7.60
N PRO A 57 -3.46 -5.36 8.89
CA PRO A 57 -2.31 -6.00 9.55
C PRO A 57 -2.31 -7.53 9.47
N GLU A 58 -3.47 -8.14 9.25
CA GLU A 58 -3.68 -9.58 9.02
C GLU A 58 -3.31 -10.07 7.61
N SER A 59 -3.13 -9.16 6.64
CA SER A 59 -2.85 -9.52 5.24
C SER A 59 -1.43 -10.05 5.07
N VAL A 60 -1.27 -11.10 4.26
CA VAL A 60 0.04 -11.66 3.91
C VAL A 60 0.93 -10.63 3.20
N ILE A 61 0.35 -9.81 2.32
CA ILE A 61 1.09 -8.72 1.64
C ILE A 61 1.63 -7.73 2.67
N THR A 62 0.78 -7.32 3.62
CA THR A 62 1.18 -6.41 4.70
C THR A 62 2.27 -7.03 5.57
N ALA A 63 2.18 -8.33 5.87
CA ALA A 63 3.21 -9.05 6.61
C ALA A 63 4.55 -9.10 5.86
N LYS A 64 4.54 -9.32 4.54
CA LYS A 64 5.75 -9.27 3.70
C LYS A 64 6.36 -7.86 3.64
N ILE A 65 5.53 -6.82 3.57
CA ILE A 65 5.99 -5.42 3.64
C ILE A 65 6.60 -5.12 5.02
N LEU A 66 5.97 -5.58 6.10
CA LEU A 66 6.52 -5.44 7.45
C LEU A 66 7.87 -6.14 7.57
N TYR A 67 8.00 -7.36 7.04
CA TYR A 67 9.26 -8.11 7.02
C TYR A 67 10.35 -7.37 6.23
N MET A 68 10.01 -6.84 5.06
CA MET A 68 10.90 -5.99 4.29
C MET A 68 11.38 -4.80 5.13
N LEU A 69 10.48 -4.08 5.79
CA LEU A 69 10.86 -2.90 6.58
C LEU A 69 11.71 -3.29 7.79
N ASP A 70 11.38 -4.38 8.50
CA ASP A 70 12.09 -4.84 9.69
C ASP A 70 13.50 -5.36 9.36
N THR A 71 13.68 -5.98 8.19
CA THR A 71 15.00 -6.45 7.75
C THR A 71 15.90 -5.35 7.22
N LEU A 72 15.32 -4.31 6.60
CA LEU A 72 16.08 -3.18 6.07
C LEU A 72 16.41 -2.13 7.13
N SER A 73 15.63 -2.05 8.20
CA SER A 73 15.70 -0.97 9.20
C SER A 73 16.29 -1.48 10.51
N SER A 74 16.89 -0.61 11.32
CA SER A 74 17.37 -1.03 12.64
C SER A 74 16.22 -1.28 13.63
N THR A 75 15.14 -0.52 13.50
CA THR A 75 13.95 -0.68 14.32
C THR A 75 12.69 -0.46 13.49
N VAL A 76 11.66 -1.26 13.77
CA VAL A 76 10.31 -1.06 13.25
C VAL A 76 9.30 -1.11 14.38
N ALA A 77 8.33 -0.20 14.33
CA ALA A 77 7.18 -0.16 15.20
C ALA A 77 5.90 0.02 14.38
N ALA A 78 4.81 -0.62 14.80
CA ALA A 78 3.48 -0.42 14.24
C ALA A 78 2.61 0.34 15.26
N VAL A 79 1.94 1.39 14.81
CA VAL A 79 1.19 2.32 15.65
C VAL A 79 -0.12 2.68 14.98
N LYS A 80 -1.20 2.68 15.77
CA LYS A 80 -2.51 3.21 15.35
C LYS A 80 -2.84 4.47 16.17
N PRO A 81 -2.61 5.68 15.66
CA PRO A 81 -2.98 6.91 16.34
C PRO A 81 -4.46 6.97 16.70
N ARG A 82 -4.79 7.62 17.83
CA ARG A 82 -6.20 7.76 18.30
C ARG A 82 -7.10 8.46 17.27
N GLY A 83 -6.54 9.39 16.50
CA GLY A 83 -7.26 10.18 15.49
C GLY A 83 -7.69 9.39 14.24
N MET A 84 -7.12 8.20 13.99
CA MET A 84 -7.53 7.34 12.87
C MET A 84 -8.93 6.70 13.06
N LEU A 85 -9.59 6.94 14.19
CA LEU A 85 -10.97 6.52 14.46
C LEU A 85 -11.99 7.15 13.50
N GLY A 86 -11.70 8.32 12.95
CA GLY A 86 -12.58 9.04 12.03
C GLY A 86 -12.59 8.49 10.60
N ASP A 87 -11.64 7.62 10.25
CA ASP A 87 -11.57 6.99 8.93
C ASP A 87 -12.59 5.83 8.86
N ALA A 88 -13.87 6.19 8.85
CA ALA A 88 -14.99 5.25 8.67
C ALA A 88 -14.84 4.43 7.37
N GLU A 89 -14.11 4.97 6.38
CA GLU A 89 -13.85 4.31 5.11
C GLU A 89 -12.84 3.16 5.20
N ASP A 90 -11.94 3.16 6.21
CA ASP A 90 -10.92 2.13 6.35
C ASP A 90 -10.47 1.94 7.81
N PRO A 91 -11.26 1.24 8.64
CA PRO A 91 -10.90 0.99 10.03
C PRO A 91 -9.69 0.05 10.18
N GLY A 92 -9.19 -0.56 9.09
CA GLY A 92 -8.07 -1.51 9.10
C GLY A 92 -6.70 -0.86 8.97
N CYS A 93 -6.62 0.46 8.79
CA CYS A 93 -5.34 1.13 8.60
C CYS A 93 -4.56 1.40 9.90
N PHE A 94 -3.24 1.52 9.75
CA PHE A 94 -2.28 1.83 10.80
C PHE A 94 -1.00 2.40 10.18
N TYR A 95 -0.11 2.94 11.01
CA TYR A 95 1.20 3.41 10.59
C TYR A 95 2.29 2.42 10.97
N VAL A 96 3.28 2.30 10.11
CA VAL A 96 4.55 1.63 10.38
C VAL A 96 5.64 2.68 10.38
N ILE A 97 6.46 2.68 11.43
CA ILE A 97 7.60 3.57 11.61
C ILE A 97 8.85 2.70 11.52
N ALA A 98 9.61 2.88 10.45
CA ALA A 98 10.85 2.17 10.19
C ALA A 98 12.02 3.15 10.33
N GLN A 99 12.85 3.00 11.36
CA GLN A 99 13.93 3.93 11.66
C GLN A 99 15.28 3.39 11.19
N ASN A 100 16.16 4.30 10.78
CA ASN A 100 17.49 3.97 10.32
C ASN A 100 17.46 2.98 9.13
N VAL A 101 16.66 3.29 8.11
CA VAL A 101 16.48 2.43 6.92
C VAL A 101 17.79 2.28 6.16
N GLY A 102 18.27 1.04 6.01
CA GLY A 102 19.61 0.71 5.52
C GLY A 102 20.58 0.32 6.63
N GLY A 103 20.20 0.46 7.90
CA GLY A 103 20.95 0.04 9.08
C GLY A 103 20.46 -1.27 9.71
N GLY A 104 19.51 -1.97 9.09
CA GLY A 104 19.06 -3.30 9.53
C GLY A 104 19.99 -4.43 9.09
N PRO A 105 19.72 -5.69 9.49
CA PRO A 105 20.53 -6.86 9.12
C PRO A 105 20.74 -7.02 7.62
N HIS A 106 19.74 -6.62 6.83
CA HIS A 106 19.77 -6.64 5.36
C HIS A 106 19.78 -5.23 4.76
N GLY A 107 20.21 -4.22 5.51
CA GLY A 107 20.20 -2.82 5.07
C GLY A 107 21.02 -2.55 3.79
N HIS A 108 22.06 -3.34 3.52
CA HIS A 108 22.81 -3.29 2.26
C HIS A 108 21.95 -3.64 1.02
N LYS A 109 20.82 -4.33 1.20
CA LYS A 109 19.89 -4.73 0.13
C LYS A 109 18.87 -3.66 -0.23
N VAL A 110 18.87 -2.48 0.40
CA VAL A 110 17.90 -1.42 0.05
C VAL A 110 17.92 -1.09 -1.45
N GLY A 111 19.10 -1.06 -2.08
CA GLY A 111 19.21 -0.84 -3.52
C GLY A 111 18.53 -1.93 -4.36
N GLU A 112 18.72 -3.20 -4.01
CA GLU A 112 18.07 -4.34 -4.65
C GLU A 112 16.54 -4.28 -4.50
N VAL A 113 16.07 -3.99 -3.29
CA VAL A 113 14.63 -3.84 -3.01
C VAL A 113 14.01 -2.71 -3.83
N VAL A 114 14.70 -1.57 -3.99
CA VAL A 114 14.23 -0.46 -4.83
C VAL A 114 14.08 -0.90 -6.30
N GLU A 115 15.03 -1.68 -6.82
CA GLU A 115 14.95 -2.20 -8.19
C GLU A 115 13.80 -3.20 -8.35
N GLU A 116 13.60 -4.11 -7.41
CA GLU A 116 12.48 -5.05 -7.43
C GLU A 116 11.12 -4.34 -7.29
N LEU A 117 11.02 -3.34 -6.41
CA LEU A 117 9.81 -2.49 -6.32
C LEU A 117 9.55 -1.72 -7.62
N ARG A 118 10.60 -1.28 -8.33
CA ARG A 118 10.45 -0.63 -9.63
C ARG A 118 9.94 -1.60 -10.69
N LYS A 119 10.47 -2.83 -10.73
CA LYS A 119 9.97 -3.89 -11.63
C LYS A 119 8.50 -4.21 -11.32
N LEU A 120 8.16 -4.34 -10.04
CA LEU A 120 6.80 -4.58 -9.58
C LEU A 120 5.85 -3.44 -9.96
N TRP A 121 6.28 -2.19 -9.78
CA TRP A 121 5.51 -1.01 -10.19
C TRP A 121 5.19 -1.07 -11.69
N TRP A 122 6.20 -1.33 -12.54
CA TRP A 122 5.99 -1.50 -13.98
C TRP A 122 5.05 -2.65 -14.30
N LYS A 123 5.18 -3.79 -13.62
CA LYS A 123 4.28 -4.95 -13.76
C LYS A 123 2.83 -4.54 -13.49
N LEU A 124 2.57 -3.81 -12.41
CA LEU A 124 1.23 -3.33 -12.05
C LEU A 124 0.70 -2.30 -13.06
N VAL A 125 1.52 -1.34 -13.50
CA VAL A 125 1.15 -0.38 -14.54
C VAL A 125 0.72 -1.11 -15.82
N MET A 126 1.50 -2.10 -16.24
CA MET A 126 1.19 -2.87 -17.45
C MET A 126 -0.08 -3.72 -17.31
N ARG A 127 -0.37 -4.27 -16.12
CA ARG A 127 -1.66 -4.94 -15.85
C ARG A 127 -2.82 -3.97 -16.06
N VAL A 128 -2.73 -2.76 -15.50
CA VAL A 128 -3.77 -1.73 -15.63
C VAL A 128 -3.95 -1.26 -17.09
N VAL A 129 -2.85 -1.02 -17.81
CA VAL A 129 -2.88 -0.60 -19.22
C VAL A 129 -3.48 -1.69 -20.11
N ARG A 130 -3.03 -2.93 -19.95
CA ARG A 130 -3.56 -4.08 -20.70
C ARG A 130 -5.05 -4.27 -20.46
N TRP A 131 -5.50 -4.13 -19.21
CA TRP A 131 -6.92 -4.20 -18.87
C TRP A 131 -7.73 -3.11 -19.57
N LYS A 132 -7.29 -1.84 -19.51
CA LYS A 132 -7.97 -0.74 -20.21
C LYS A 132 -8.07 -0.98 -21.72
N SER A 133 -7.03 -1.57 -22.34
CA SER A 133 -7.06 -1.94 -23.76
C SER A 133 -8.08 -3.04 -24.07
N LEU A 134 -8.29 -3.99 -23.16
CA LEU A 134 -9.27 -5.06 -23.35
C LEU A 134 -10.71 -4.55 -23.18
N VAL A 135 -10.96 -3.76 -22.13
CA VAL A 135 -12.31 -3.22 -21.85
C VAL A 135 -12.71 -2.14 -22.86
N GLY A 136 -11.74 -1.32 -23.31
CA GLY A 136 -11.96 -0.33 -24.36
C GLY A 136 -12.32 -0.94 -25.72
N SER A 137 -12.01 -2.23 -25.94
CA SER A 137 -12.38 -2.95 -27.17
C SER A 137 -13.76 -3.62 -27.11
N VAL A 138 -14.33 -3.79 -25.91
CA VAL A 138 -15.66 -4.43 -25.70
C VAL A 138 -16.80 -3.41 -25.82
N GLY A 139 -16.51 -2.10 -25.82
CA GLY A 139 -17.51 -1.02 -25.91
C GLY A 139 -17.90 -0.59 -27.33
N SER A 140 -17.35 -1.19 -28.38
CA SER A 140 -17.54 -0.69 -29.76
C SER A 140 -18.72 -1.31 -30.53
N ASP A 141 -19.41 -2.31 -29.98
CA ASP A 141 -20.54 -2.99 -30.64
C ASP A 141 -21.91 -2.65 -30.02
N VAL A 142 -22.11 -1.40 -29.59
CA VAL A 142 -23.46 -0.86 -29.38
C VAL A 142 -23.89 -0.11 -30.64
N LYS A 143 -24.51 -0.84 -31.56
CA LYS A 143 -25.20 -0.28 -32.73
C LYS A 143 -26.43 0.47 -32.21
N VAL A 144 -26.29 1.78 -31.98
CA VAL A 144 -27.44 2.67 -31.74
C VAL A 144 -28.17 2.82 -33.08
N GLU A 145 -29.21 2.01 -33.29
CA GLU A 145 -30.15 2.25 -34.38
C GLU A 145 -31.01 3.47 -34.01
N GLY A 146 -30.91 4.50 -34.85
CA GLY A 146 -31.60 5.77 -34.67
C GLY A 146 -33.11 5.60 -34.73
N GLY A 147 -33.77 6.01 -33.65
CA GLY A 147 -35.19 6.31 -33.60
C GLY A 147 -35.37 7.59 -32.81
N GLY A 148 -35.64 8.69 -33.50
CA GLY A 148 -35.79 10.01 -32.88
C GLY A 148 -37.04 10.08 -32.02
N VAL A 149 -36.89 10.56 -30.79
CA VAL A 149 -37.93 11.29 -30.04
C VAL A 149 -37.19 12.27 -29.13
N GLU A 150 -37.46 13.57 -29.30
CA GLU A 150 -37.07 14.61 -28.34
C GLU A 150 -37.79 14.37 -27.00
N GLY A 151 -37.02 13.97 -25.99
CA GLY A 151 -37.46 13.87 -24.62
C GLY A 151 -36.24 13.96 -23.72
N GLY A 152 -36.15 15.05 -22.95
CA GLY A 152 -35.00 15.35 -22.10
C GLY A 152 -34.66 14.20 -21.16
N ILE A 153 -33.46 13.64 -21.31
CA ILE A 153 -32.87 12.72 -20.35
C ILE A 153 -31.96 13.54 -19.44
N GLU A 154 -32.46 13.81 -18.24
CA GLU A 154 -31.66 14.25 -17.11
C GLU A 154 -30.67 13.12 -16.77
N MET A 155 -29.40 13.27 -17.16
CA MET A 155 -28.34 12.31 -16.84
C MET A 155 -28.03 12.36 -15.35
N ARG A 156 -28.66 11.47 -14.58
CA ARG A 156 -28.26 11.10 -13.22
C ARG A 156 -27.09 10.11 -13.28
N GLY A 157 -25.95 10.55 -13.82
CA GLY A 157 -24.76 9.71 -14.06
C GLY A 157 -23.72 9.82 -12.96
N THR A 158 -23.91 9.16 -11.81
CA THR A 158 -22.83 8.98 -10.81
C THR A 158 -22.79 7.59 -10.15
N GLY A 159 -23.76 6.71 -10.38
CA GLY A 159 -23.83 5.41 -9.68
C GLY A 159 -23.24 4.21 -10.42
N GLU A 160 -23.22 4.20 -11.76
CA GLU A 160 -22.91 2.97 -12.50
C GLU A 160 -21.41 2.75 -12.74
N ILE A 161 -20.61 3.82 -12.83
CA ILE A 161 -19.15 3.69 -13.06
C ILE A 161 -18.43 3.10 -11.83
N GLU A 162 -18.86 3.43 -10.62
CA GLU A 162 -18.27 2.87 -9.39
C GLU A 162 -18.57 1.37 -9.21
N CYS A 163 -19.72 0.90 -9.71
CA CYS A 163 -20.11 -0.50 -9.59
C CYS A 163 -19.27 -1.42 -10.50
N TYR A 164 -18.89 -0.94 -11.70
CA TYR A 164 -18.00 -1.68 -12.60
C TYR A 164 -16.58 -1.84 -12.07
N GLN A 165 -16.09 -0.88 -11.28
CA GLN A 165 -14.76 -0.95 -10.66
C GLN A 165 -14.67 -2.00 -9.55
N ARG A 166 -15.76 -2.28 -8.84
CA ARG A 166 -15.76 -3.20 -7.69
C ARG A 166 -15.94 -4.67 -8.06
N VAL A 167 -16.47 -4.96 -9.25
CA VAL A 167 -16.84 -6.34 -9.68
C VAL A 167 -15.82 -6.96 -10.67
N LEU A 168 -14.98 -6.18 -11.35
CA LEU A 168 -14.15 -6.68 -12.47
C LEU A 168 -12.63 -6.38 -12.41
N LEU A 169 -12.11 -5.81 -11.32
CA LEU A 169 -10.66 -5.52 -11.18
C LEU A 169 -9.77 -6.54 -10.41
N PRO A 170 -10.17 -7.79 -10.08
CA PRO A 170 -9.33 -8.65 -9.23
C PRO A 170 -7.99 -9.05 -9.88
N GLU A 171 -7.86 -9.00 -11.22
CA GLU A 171 -6.62 -9.40 -11.90
C GLU A 171 -5.51 -8.33 -11.91
N CYS A 172 -5.84 -7.08 -11.59
CA CYS A 172 -4.87 -5.96 -11.63
C CYS A 172 -4.24 -5.63 -10.27
N GLY A 173 -4.69 -6.29 -9.19
CA GLY A 173 -4.18 -6.11 -7.83
C GLY A 173 -2.79 -6.72 -7.60
N LEU A 174 -2.21 -6.41 -6.44
CA LEU A 174 -1.05 -7.11 -5.90
C LEU A 174 -1.44 -8.53 -5.52
N LYS A 175 -0.58 -9.48 -5.87
CA LYS A 175 -0.66 -10.87 -5.42
C LYS A 175 0.37 -11.14 -4.34
N GLU A 176 0.20 -12.21 -3.59
CA GLU A 176 1.19 -12.57 -2.56
C GLU A 176 2.55 -12.85 -3.18
N GLU A 177 2.56 -13.52 -4.34
CA GLU A 177 3.77 -13.88 -5.09
C GLU A 177 4.55 -12.67 -5.60
N ASP A 178 3.90 -11.50 -5.72
CA ASP A 178 4.54 -10.28 -6.20
C ASP A 178 5.62 -9.77 -5.22
N PHE A 179 5.64 -10.27 -3.97
CA PHE A 179 6.64 -9.97 -2.93
C PHE A 179 7.58 -11.14 -2.60
N ASP A 180 7.59 -12.21 -3.39
CA ASP A 180 8.46 -13.38 -3.15
C ASP A 180 9.96 -13.08 -3.31
N PHE A 181 10.32 -11.94 -3.93
CA PHE A 181 11.69 -11.45 -3.96
C PHE A 181 12.22 -11.06 -2.56
N ILE A 182 11.33 -10.90 -1.58
CA ILE A 182 11.67 -10.58 -0.19
C ILE A 182 11.66 -11.83 0.67
N LEU A 183 10.52 -12.53 0.62
CA LEU A 183 10.24 -13.71 1.43
C LEU A 183 9.09 -14.49 0.78
N TYR A 184 9.28 -15.80 0.61
CA TYR A 184 8.21 -16.66 0.14
C TYR A 184 7.10 -16.80 1.19
N THR A 185 5.84 -16.92 0.77
CA THR A 185 4.71 -17.09 1.70
C THR A 185 4.92 -18.30 2.62
N ASP A 186 5.48 -19.39 2.09
CA ASP A 186 5.73 -20.61 2.88
C ASP A 186 6.85 -20.44 3.89
N GLU A 187 7.82 -19.56 3.62
CA GLU A 187 8.88 -19.23 4.57
C GLU A 187 8.35 -18.35 5.71
N LEU A 188 7.40 -17.46 5.42
CA LEU A 188 6.71 -16.69 6.45
C LEU A 188 5.92 -17.59 7.41
N LYS A 189 5.28 -18.65 6.87
CA LYS A 189 4.47 -19.61 7.64
C LYS A 189 5.29 -20.74 8.28
N GLY A 190 6.50 -20.98 7.78
CA GLY A 190 7.30 -22.14 8.14
C GLY A 190 7.97 -22.03 9.51
N SER A 191 8.29 -23.19 10.10
CA SER A 191 9.00 -23.33 11.38
C SER A 191 10.42 -22.75 11.42
N LYS A 192 10.94 -22.30 10.27
CA LYS A 192 12.27 -21.68 10.15
C LYS A 192 12.27 -20.17 10.43
N SER A 193 11.10 -19.54 10.47
CA SER A 193 10.94 -18.11 10.62
C SER A 193 10.32 -17.79 11.98
N ASP A 194 11.15 -17.35 12.94
CA ASP A 194 10.68 -16.77 14.21
C ASP A 194 9.95 -15.42 13.99
N TYR A 195 9.86 -14.97 12.73
CA TYR A 195 9.26 -13.69 12.39
C TYR A 195 7.75 -13.65 12.65
N LEU A 196 7.04 -14.78 12.71
CA LEU A 196 5.62 -14.77 13.09
C LEU A 196 5.41 -14.21 14.50
N VAL A 197 6.30 -14.51 15.44
CA VAL A 197 6.23 -13.96 16.81
C VAL A 197 6.42 -12.44 16.77
N ARG A 198 7.37 -11.97 15.97
CA ARG A 198 7.62 -10.54 15.72
C ARG A 198 6.42 -9.85 15.06
N LEU A 199 5.80 -10.51 14.08
CA LEU A 199 4.61 -10.01 13.37
C LEU A 199 3.43 -9.88 14.34
N VAL A 200 3.20 -10.87 15.21
CA VAL A 200 2.18 -10.83 16.24
C VAL A 200 2.43 -9.66 17.19
N ALA A 201 3.67 -9.45 17.65
CA ALA A 201 4.02 -8.32 18.51
C ALA A 201 3.77 -6.95 17.84
N LEU A 202 4.08 -6.83 16.53
CA LEU A 202 3.77 -5.62 15.76
C LEU A 202 2.24 -5.41 15.61
N GLY A 203 1.49 -6.49 15.37
CA GLY A 203 0.04 -6.45 15.24
C GLY A 203 -0.70 -6.16 16.54
N GLU A 204 -0.20 -6.65 17.67
CA GLU A 204 -0.84 -6.55 18.99
C GLU A 204 -1.15 -5.10 19.38
N MET A 205 -0.22 -4.18 19.14
CA MET A 205 -0.42 -2.75 19.41
C MET A 205 -1.51 -2.15 18.51
N VAL A 206 -1.60 -2.59 17.27
CA VAL A 206 -2.61 -2.14 16.31
C VAL A 206 -4.00 -2.66 16.70
N TRP A 207 -4.11 -3.96 16.99
CA TRP A 207 -5.37 -4.61 17.34
C TRP A 207 -5.90 -4.17 18.71
N THR A 208 -5.04 -4.07 19.72
CA THR A 208 -5.41 -3.58 21.06
C THR A 208 -5.98 -2.18 20.95
N ARG A 209 -5.31 -1.30 20.20
CA ARG A 209 -5.79 0.06 19.97
C ARG A 209 -7.10 0.09 19.20
N GLN A 210 -7.25 -0.77 18.19
CA GLN A 210 -8.50 -0.89 17.43
C GLN A 210 -9.66 -1.34 18.33
N LEU A 211 -9.44 -2.29 19.24
CA LEU A 211 -10.43 -2.73 20.21
C LEU A 211 -10.83 -1.63 21.18
N GLU A 212 -9.86 -0.93 21.78
CA GLU A 212 -10.11 0.23 22.65
C GLU A 212 -10.99 1.27 21.96
N MET A 213 -10.67 1.58 20.71
CA MET A 213 -11.39 2.58 19.93
C MET A 213 -12.83 2.15 19.61
N ILE A 214 -13.06 0.87 19.30
CA ILE A 214 -14.41 0.31 19.11
C ILE A 214 -15.22 0.43 20.41
N LEU A 215 -14.62 0.11 21.56
CA LEU A 215 -15.27 0.22 22.86
C LEU A 215 -15.65 1.66 23.21
N MET A 216 -14.76 2.62 22.95
CA MET A 216 -15.04 4.05 23.13
C MET A 216 -16.19 4.52 22.22
N ALA A 217 -16.16 4.16 20.93
CA ALA A 217 -17.22 4.51 19.99
C ALA A 217 -18.58 3.92 20.37
N ARG A 218 -18.61 2.72 20.97
CA ARG A 218 -19.84 2.11 21.50
C ARG A 218 -20.38 2.85 22.71
N ASN A 219 -19.53 3.27 23.64
CA ASN A 219 -19.96 3.98 24.84
C ASN A 219 -20.53 5.38 24.53
N ASN A 220 -20.02 6.05 23.50
CA ASN A 220 -20.50 7.38 23.09
C ASN A 220 -21.85 7.38 22.33
N ARG A 221 -22.45 6.20 22.06
CA ARG A 221 -23.77 6.08 21.42
C ARG A 221 -24.92 5.83 22.40
N LYS A 222 -24.63 5.76 23.71
CA LYS A 222 -25.63 5.66 24.78
C LYS A 222 -25.90 7.03 25.37
#